data_AF-A0A1U9NE02-F1
#
_entry.id   AF-A0A1U9NE02-F1
#
_cell.length_a   1.000
_cell.length_b   1.000
_cell.length_c   1.000
_cell.angle_alpha   90.00
_cell.angle_beta   90.00
_cell.angle_gamma   90.00
#
_symmetry.space_group_name_H-M   'P 1'
#
loop_
_entity.id
_entity.type
_entity.pdbx_description
1 polymer ?
#
loop_
_entity_poly.entity_id
_entity_poly.type
_entity_poly.pdbx_seq_one_letter_code
_entity_poly.pdbx_strand_id
1 'polypeptide(L)'
;MIAASTFQNQKLLIREAIDKLERRSKEIRALVYSNPSREILTLRKAVEEKIAAVGYAQAIPLIEEATLQERKLLSRLRLLRRTSHELLLELIGVDLQIDDLKKELFQLHYPQLNRQKFGELNEAKKQ
;
A
#
# COMPACT_ATOMS: atom_id res chain seq x y z
N MET A 1 -21.35 8.15 -32.12
CA MET A 1 -19.93 8.46 -31.80
C MET A 1 -19.72 9.00 -30.39
N ILE A 2 -20.54 9.94 -29.89
CA ILE A 2 -20.37 10.58 -28.56
C ILE A 2 -20.36 9.57 -27.40
N ALA A 3 -21.25 8.56 -27.42
CA ALA A 3 -21.30 7.56 -26.34
C ALA A 3 -20.04 6.68 -26.26
N ALA A 4 -19.41 6.36 -27.39
CA ALA A 4 -18.20 5.55 -27.44
C ALA A 4 -16.97 6.33 -26.93
N SER A 5 -16.88 7.64 -27.23
CA SER A 5 -15.84 8.51 -26.69
C SER A 5 -16.00 8.74 -25.18
N THR A 6 -17.23 8.95 -24.70
CA THR A 6 -17.49 9.14 -23.26
C THR A 6 -17.16 7.87 -22.46
N PHE A 7 -17.50 6.69 -23.00
CA PHE A 7 -17.15 5.41 -22.40
C PHE A 7 -15.63 5.21 -22.27
N GLN A 8 -14.86 5.48 -23.33
CA GLN A 8 -13.40 5.34 -23.29
C GLN A 8 -12.77 6.32 -22.30
N ASN A 9 -13.26 7.55 -22.23
CA ASN A 9 -12.78 8.56 -21.29
C ASN A 9 -13.06 8.17 -19.84
N GLN A 10 -14.29 7.71 -19.52
CA GLN A 10 -14.64 7.24 -18.17
C GLN A 10 -13.80 6.03 -17.76
N LYS A 11 -13.63 5.07 -18.67
CA LYS A 11 -12.78 3.89 -18.46
C LYS A 11 -11.34 4.27 -18.14
N LEU A 12 -10.78 5.25 -18.86
CA LEU A 12 -9.42 5.73 -18.63
C LEU A 12 -9.28 6.38 -17.26
N LEU A 13 -10.21 7.28 -16.90
CA LEU A 13 -10.20 7.96 -15.60
C LEU A 13 -10.28 6.99 -14.42
N ILE A 14 -11.16 5.99 -14.50
CA ILE A 14 -11.30 4.96 -13.46
C ILE A 14 -10.00 4.15 -13.32
N ARG A 15 -9.37 3.78 -14.44
CA ARG A 15 -8.08 3.05 -14.41
C ARG A 15 -6.96 3.88 -13.80
N GLU A 16 -6.82 5.14 -14.19
CA GLU A 16 -5.81 6.03 -13.61
C GLU A 16 -6.02 6.26 -12.11
N ALA A 17 -7.28 6.34 -11.67
CA ALA A 17 -7.63 6.45 -10.25
C ALA A 17 -7.24 5.17 -9.49
N ILE A 18 -7.56 3.99 -10.02
CA ILE A 18 -7.13 2.70 -9.45
C ILE A 18 -5.60 2.64 -9.36
N ASP A 19 -4.88 2.96 -10.42
CA ASP A 19 -3.41 2.92 -10.43
C ASP A 19 -2.79 3.82 -9.36
N LYS A 20 -3.34 5.04 -9.16
CA LYS A 20 -2.89 5.97 -8.12
C LYS A 20 -3.14 5.41 -6.71
N LEU A 21 -4.34 4.85 -6.49
CA LEU A 21 -4.70 4.24 -5.21
C LEU A 21 -3.87 2.99 -4.93
N GLU A 22 -3.61 2.14 -5.91
CA GLU A 22 -2.77 0.95 -5.76
C GLU A 22 -1.32 1.31 -5.41
N ARG A 23 -0.77 2.36 -6.03
CA ARG A 23 0.55 2.91 -5.62
C ARG A 23 0.53 3.37 -4.18
N ARG A 24 -0.51 4.12 -3.78
CA ARG A 24 -0.66 4.59 -2.40
C ARG A 24 -0.80 3.44 -1.40
N SER A 25 -1.62 2.44 -1.70
CA SER A 25 -1.76 1.21 -0.90
C SER A 25 -0.41 0.52 -0.73
N LYS A 26 0.37 0.39 -1.81
CA LYS A 26 1.72 -0.21 -1.77
C LYS A 26 2.69 0.58 -0.88
N GLU A 27 2.69 1.91 -0.97
CA GLU A 27 3.52 2.78 -0.12
C GLU A 27 3.17 2.62 1.36
N ILE A 28 1.88 2.65 1.69
CA ILE A 28 1.41 2.50 3.07
C ILE A 28 1.76 1.11 3.60
N ARG A 29 1.52 0.05 2.83
CA ARG A 29 1.91 -1.33 3.20
C ARG A 29 3.41 -1.44 3.46
N ALA A 30 4.24 -0.82 2.63
CA ALA A 30 5.69 -0.81 2.81
C ALA A 30 6.13 -0.07 4.09
N LEU A 31 5.36 0.93 4.54
CA LEU A 31 5.60 1.61 5.80
C LEU A 31 5.12 0.77 6.99
N VAL A 32 3.85 0.36 7.01
CA VAL A 32 3.21 -0.35 8.11
C VAL A 32 3.85 -1.71 8.37
N TYR A 33 4.13 -2.47 7.29
CA TYR A 33 4.74 -3.79 7.39
C TYR A 33 6.27 -3.77 7.33
N SER A 34 6.90 -2.59 7.33
CA SER A 34 8.33 -2.53 7.58
C SER A 34 8.64 -3.03 8.99
N ASN A 35 9.81 -3.64 9.17
CA ASN A 35 10.27 -4.08 10.48
C ASN A 35 11.62 -3.42 10.82
N PRO A 36 11.63 -2.11 11.14
CA PRO A 36 12.85 -1.41 11.47
C PRO A 36 13.57 -2.02 12.67
N SER A 37 12.85 -2.65 13.60
CA SER A 37 13.45 -3.36 14.75
C SER A 37 14.36 -4.50 14.28
N ARG A 38 13.89 -5.32 13.33
CA ARG A 38 14.68 -6.40 12.74
C ARG A 38 15.87 -5.85 11.95
N GLU A 39 15.66 -4.79 11.18
CA GLU A 39 16.73 -4.13 10.42
C GLU A 39 17.85 -3.61 11.34
N ILE A 40 17.50 -2.99 12.47
CA ILE A 40 18.47 -2.55 13.48
C ILE A 40 19.25 -3.74 14.05
N LEU A 41 18.57 -4.84 14.39
CA LEU A 41 19.23 -6.05 14.92
C LEU A 41 20.21 -6.63 13.88
N THR A 42 19.81 -6.71 12.62
CA THR A 42 20.68 -7.18 11.53
C THR A 42 21.88 -6.25 11.34
N LEU A 43 21.68 -4.94 11.38
CA LEU A 43 22.74 -3.95 11.26
C LEU A 43 23.77 -4.07 12.39
N ARG A 44 23.31 -4.18 13.64
CA ARG A 44 24.20 -4.36 14.81
C ARG A 44 25.02 -5.64 14.69
N LYS A 45 24.40 -6.75 14.29
CA LYS A 45 25.09 -8.02 14.07
C LYS A 45 26.16 -7.90 12.99
N ALA A 46 25.87 -7.23 11.88
CA ALA A 46 26.84 -7.00 10.80
C ALA A 46 28.05 -6.17 11.27
N VAL A 47 27.82 -5.17 12.13
CA VAL A 47 28.90 -4.38 12.75
C VAL A 47 29.75 -5.25 13.67
N GLU A 48 29.13 -6.06 14.54
CA GLU A 48 29.83 -6.99 15.43
C GLU A 48 30.71 -7.99 14.66
N GLU A 49 30.16 -8.61 13.62
CA GLU A 49 30.88 -9.52 12.74
C GLU A 49 32.07 -8.82 12.06
N LYS A 50 31.88 -7.57 11.63
CA LYS A 50 32.96 -6.80 11.00
C LYS A 50 34.05 -6.45 12.00
N ILE A 51 33.70 -6.01 13.20
CA ILE A 51 34.66 -5.74 14.29
C ILE A 51 35.46 -7.00 14.60
N ALA A 52 34.81 -8.17 14.68
CA ALA A 52 35.49 -9.43 14.91
C ALA A 52 36.47 -9.81 13.78
N ALA A 53 36.14 -9.47 12.53
CA ALA A 53 36.94 -9.82 11.36
C ALA A 53 38.17 -8.90 11.14
N VAL A 54 38.03 -7.59 11.33
CA VAL A 54 39.09 -6.61 11.00
C VAL A 54 39.62 -5.82 12.20
N GLY A 55 39.04 -6.06 13.38
CA GLY A 55 39.35 -5.30 14.59
C GLY A 55 38.66 -3.93 14.61
N TYR A 56 38.48 -3.40 15.83
CA TYR A 56 37.71 -2.18 16.07
C TYR A 56 38.21 -0.98 15.27
N ALA A 57 39.53 -0.72 15.27
CA ALA A 57 40.12 0.46 14.63
C ALA A 57 39.87 0.50 13.11
N GLN A 58 39.87 -0.66 12.44
CA GLN A 58 39.64 -0.73 11.00
C GLN A 58 38.13 -0.72 10.66
N ALA A 59 37.27 -1.04 11.63
CA ALA A 59 35.82 -1.03 11.47
C ALA A 59 35.17 0.34 11.73
N ILE A 60 35.91 1.35 12.22
CA ILE A 60 35.37 2.68 12.58
C ILE A 60 34.47 3.29 11.49
N PRO A 61 34.88 3.35 10.20
CA PRO A 61 34.04 3.96 9.17
C PRO A 61 32.67 3.27 9.02
N LEU A 62 32.65 1.94 9.14
CA LEU A 62 31.42 1.16 9.06
C LEU A 62 30.56 1.31 10.31
N ILE A 63 31.17 1.44 11.50
CA ILE A 63 30.45 1.74 12.74
C ILE A 63 29.76 3.09 12.65
N GLU A 64 30.45 4.11 12.11
CA GLU A 64 29.88 5.45 11.93
C GLU A 64 28.69 5.42 10.95
N GLU A 65 28.84 4.76 9.81
CA GLU A 65 27.75 4.59 8.84
C GLU A 65 26.56 3.83 9.44
N ALA A 66 26.83 2.72 10.14
CA ALA A 66 25.79 1.94 10.81
C ALA A 66 25.07 2.75 11.89
N THR A 67 25.78 3.61 12.62
CA THR A 67 25.17 4.49 13.62
C THR A 67 24.22 5.50 12.96
N LEU A 68 24.56 6.03 11.80
CA LEU A 68 23.68 6.92 11.03
C LEU A 68 22.44 6.18 10.50
N GLN A 69 22.62 4.96 9.98
CA GLN A 69 21.51 4.12 9.52
C GLN A 69 20.59 3.74 10.69
N GLU A 70 21.14 3.35 11.84
CA GLU A 70 20.38 3.02 13.04
C GLU A 70 19.53 4.21 13.52
N ARG A 71 20.07 5.43 13.51
CA ARG A 71 19.30 6.64 13.86
C ARG A 71 18.09 6.84 12.94
N LYS A 72 18.26 6.63 11.63
CA LYS A 72 17.17 6.70 10.64
C LYS A 72 16.11 5.63 10.86
N LEU A 73 16.53 4.40 11.18
CA LEU A 73 15.60 3.30 11.48
C LEU A 73 14.83 3.57 12.79
N LEU A 74 15.50 4.09 13.81
CA LEU A 74 14.87 4.49 15.07
C LEU A 74 13.87 5.64 14.88
N SER A 75 14.18 6.65 14.06
CA SER A 75 13.22 7.71 13.75
C SER A 75 12.01 7.17 13.01
N ARG A 76 12.21 6.27 12.04
CA ARG A 76 11.11 5.60 11.32
C ARG A 76 10.25 4.76 12.27
N LEU A 77 10.87 4.04 13.20
CA LEU A 77 10.17 3.25 14.20
C LEU A 77 9.31 4.13 15.13
N ARG A 78 9.81 5.29 15.56
CA ARG A 78 9.03 6.27 16.34
C ARG A 78 7.85 6.83 15.55
N LEU A 79 8.07 7.14 14.26
CA LEU A 79 7.00 7.60 13.37
C LEU A 79 5.91 6.53 13.25
N LEU A 80 6.29 5.29 12.93
CA LEU A 80 5.36 4.18 12.81
C LEU A 80 4.58 3.93 14.10
N ARG A 81 5.21 4.03 15.28
CA ARG A 81 4.47 3.90 16.54
C ARG A 81 3.40 4.98 16.74
N ARG A 82 3.59 6.17 16.14
CA ARG A 82 2.64 7.29 16.24
C ARG A 82 1.54 7.21 15.18
N THR A 83 1.90 6.83 13.95
CA THR A 83 1.01 6.95 12.78
C THR A 83 0.53 5.60 12.26
N SER A 84 0.92 4.46 12.84
CA SER A 84 0.53 3.13 12.32
C SER A 84 -0.97 2.94 12.26
N HIS A 85 -1.71 3.43 13.25
CA HIS A 85 -3.17 3.32 13.26
C HIS A 85 -3.81 4.14 12.14
N GLU A 86 -3.38 5.40 11.98
CA GLU A 86 -3.85 6.28 10.90
C GLU A 86 -3.53 5.71 9.52
N LEU A 87 -2.31 5.19 9.34
CA LEU A 87 -1.89 4.53 8.11
C LEU A 87 -2.70 3.25 7.84
N LEU A 88 -3.04 2.47 8.87
CA LEU A 88 -3.91 1.30 8.71
C LEU A 88 -5.34 1.68 8.31
N LEU A 89 -5.90 2.73 8.91
CA LEU A 89 -7.21 3.25 8.54
C LEU A 89 -7.20 3.79 7.10
N GLU A 90 -6.15 4.53 6.73
CA GLU A 90 -5.95 5.00 5.36
C GLU A 90 -5.85 3.81 4.39
N LEU A 91 -5.10 2.77 4.73
CA LEU A 91 -4.99 1.55 3.90
C LEU A 91 -6.35 0.90 3.68
N ILE A 92 -7.15 0.74 4.73
CA ILE A 92 -8.52 0.19 4.62
C ILE A 92 -9.36 1.07 3.71
N GLY A 93 -9.32 2.40 3.88
CA GLY A 93 -10.05 3.33 3.02
C GLY A 93 -9.65 3.26 1.56
N VAL A 94 -8.34 3.19 1.28
CA VAL A 94 -7.79 3.06 -0.08
C VAL A 94 -8.20 1.72 -0.71
N ASP A 95 -8.11 0.62 0.03
CA ASP A 95 -8.49 -0.70 -0.47
C ASP A 95 -10.01 -0.75 -0.80
N LEU A 96 -10.86 -0.14 0.04
CA LEU A 96 -12.30 0.00 -0.24
C LEU A 96 -12.58 0.85 -1.48
N GLN A 97 -11.88 1.98 -1.67
CA GLN A 97 -12.02 2.82 -2.86
C GLN A 97 -11.59 2.09 -4.14
N ILE A 98 -10.53 1.29 -4.08
CA ILE A 98 -10.10 0.44 -5.20
C ILE A 98 -11.20 -0.57 -5.56
N ASP A 99 -11.77 -1.24 -4.56
CA ASP A 99 -12.83 -2.22 -4.78
C ASP A 99 -14.08 -1.57 -5.41
N ASP A 100 -14.46 -0.38 -4.97
CA ASP A 100 -15.59 0.35 -5.54
C ASP A 100 -15.33 0.78 -6.98
N LEU A 101 -14.14 1.31 -7.28
CA LEU A 101 -13.75 1.66 -8.66
C LEU A 101 -13.67 0.42 -9.57
N LYS A 102 -13.24 -0.74 -9.04
CA LYS A 102 -13.26 -2.02 -9.78
C LYS A 102 -14.69 -2.46 -10.08
N LYS A 103 -15.64 -2.28 -9.15
CA LYS A 103 -17.07 -2.52 -9.40
C LYS A 103 -17.61 -1.56 -10.46
N GLU A 104 -17.30 -0.27 -10.38
CA GLU A 104 -17.71 0.72 -11.39
C GLU A 104 -17.17 0.36 -12.77
N LEU A 105 -15.88 -0.01 -12.85
CA LEU A 105 -15.26 -0.44 -14.10
C LEU A 105 -15.94 -1.71 -14.66
N PHE A 106 -16.29 -2.66 -13.80
CA PHE A 106 -17.02 -3.86 -14.19
C PHE A 106 -18.42 -3.52 -14.71
N GLN A 107 -19.16 -2.65 -14.02
CA GLN A 107 -20.49 -2.19 -14.46
C GLN A 107 -20.43 -1.45 -15.79
N LEU A 108 -19.39 -0.63 -15.99
CA LEU A 108 -19.14 0.05 -17.26
C LEU A 108 -18.99 -0.99 -18.38
N HIS A 109 -18.20 -2.04 -18.17
CA HIS A 109 -17.96 -3.10 -19.15
C HIS A 109 -19.14 -4.03 -19.39
N TYR A 110 -19.95 -4.30 -18.38
CA TYR A 110 -21.06 -5.25 -18.43
C TYR A 110 -22.37 -4.62 -17.93
N PRO A 111 -22.91 -3.59 -18.61
CA PRO A 111 -24.11 -2.88 -18.16
C PRO A 111 -25.35 -3.79 -18.11
N GLN A 112 -25.33 -4.90 -18.85
CA GLN A 112 -26.45 -5.85 -18.93
C GLN A 112 -26.59 -6.71 -17.67
N LEU A 113 -25.48 -6.95 -16.94
CA LEU A 113 -25.49 -7.71 -15.68
C LEU A 113 -26.14 -6.94 -14.52
N ASN A 114 -26.34 -5.63 -14.66
CA ASN A 114 -27.12 -4.84 -13.69
C ASN A 114 -28.65 -5.01 -13.85
N ARG A 115 -29.15 -5.44 -15.02
CA ARG A 115 -30.60 -5.59 -15.25
C ARG A 115 -31.21 -6.81 -14.56
N GLN A 116 -30.42 -7.85 -14.28
CA GLN A 116 -30.93 -9.07 -13.65
C GLN A 116 -31.19 -8.93 -12.14
N LYS A 117 -30.51 -8.01 -11.44
CA LYS A 117 -30.75 -7.82 -9.99
C LYS A 117 -32.00 -7.00 -9.63
N PHE A 118 -32.62 -6.30 -10.59
CA PHE A 118 -33.85 -5.55 -10.36
C PHE A 118 -35.12 -6.24 -10.92
N GLY A 119 -34.97 -7.26 -11.78
CA GLY A 119 -36.10 -8.03 -12.30
C GLY A 119 -36.65 -9.06 -11.31
N GLU A 120 -35.79 -9.68 -10.48
CA GLU A 120 -36.19 -10.82 -9.65
C GLU A 120 -36.77 -10.41 -8.27
N LEU A 121 -36.48 -9.20 -7.78
CA LEU A 121 -37.01 -8.73 -6.49
C LEU A 121 -38.46 -8.21 -6.55
N ASN A 122 -38.98 -7.90 -7.75
CA ASN A 122 -40.36 -7.43 -7.91
C ASN A 122 -41.37 -8.55 -8.15
N GLU A 123 -40.93 -9.74 -8.55
CA GLU A 123 -41.83 -10.90 -8.76
C GLU A 123 -41.98 -11.75 -7.49
N ALA A 124 -40.98 -11.78 -6.60
CA ALA A 124 -41.04 -12.54 -5.34
C ALA A 124 -41.94 -11.93 -4.24
N LYS A 125 -42.58 -10.76 -4.48
CA LYS A 125 -43.56 -10.14 -3.56
C LYS A 125 -45.01 -10.23 -4.06
N LYS A 126 -45.28 -11.00 -5.12
CA LYS A 126 -46.62 -11.16 -5.70
C LYS A 126 -47.15 -12.60 -5.71
N GLN A 127 -46.63 -13.47 -4.85
CA GLN A 127 -47.24 -14.78 -4.56
C GLN A 127 -47.45 -14.95 -3.06
#